data_AF-A0A0L7KW30-F1
#
_entry.id   AF-A0A0L7KW30-F1
#
_cell.length_a   1.000
_cell.length_b   1.000
_cell.length_c   1.000
_cell.angle_alpha   90.00
_cell.angle_beta   90.00
_cell.angle_gamma   90.00
#
_symmetry.space_group_name_H-M   'P 1'
#
loop_
_entity.id
_entity.type
_entity.pdbx_description
1 polymer ?
#
loop_
_entity_poly.entity_id
_entity_poly.type
_entity_poly.pdbx_seq_one_letter_code
_entity_poly.pdbx_strand_id
1 'polypeptide(L)'
;MSTTEIINKPIALKLRVLQVARLAIASIVRFFCRLYYGNEGEKIPPITDEILKLPAIEVAKKIRNKAITSVEVLETCIARIKDVNSALNCFVEDRFELALKEAKEADELIRSGSKTADQWESHNHIHGRTNNPYNTTRIVGGSSGGEGSIQAAAASIFGIGSDIGGSIRMPCYFNGIFGHKPSKYIISGTNASKLRLDEPVDIKKVNFFYQFSNDVPMTDPVDPDIIAAMKKVVEFIKVQHKIDAEEKRIPLQKSMAIWMAMMSSNTKFGELIMEKYTKGNCLKEIVKNAFGLSGNTLIALFTALYGAGDIGEQKMNHFVKLRQDLVNTFTEMLGDNGVFLFPSHPTPALYHNEALFRPFNFSYTALINLLGMPSTSVPLGLGSEGLPIGIQVVANYDQDRLCLAVAEELDRAFGGWVEPQNSVVPTTT
;
A
#
# COMPACT_ATOMS: atom_id res chain seq x y z
N MET A 1 -12.84 -34.16 -9.21
CA MET A 1 -13.07 -33.29 -8.05
C MET A 1 -13.69 -32.00 -8.53
N SER A 2 -14.75 -31.53 -7.87
CA SER A 2 -15.29 -30.20 -8.14
C SER A 2 -14.29 -29.12 -7.67
N THR A 3 -14.45 -27.89 -8.17
CA THR A 3 -13.64 -26.74 -7.70
C THR A 3 -13.72 -26.63 -6.18
N THR A 4 -14.93 -26.81 -5.61
CA THR A 4 -15.25 -26.79 -4.18
C THR A 4 -14.50 -27.84 -3.35
N GLU A 5 -14.27 -29.05 -3.89
CA GLU A 5 -13.50 -30.10 -3.20
C GLU A 5 -11.99 -29.81 -3.14
N ILE A 6 -11.46 -29.11 -4.15
CA ILE A 6 -10.05 -28.67 -4.16
C ILE A 6 -9.84 -27.49 -3.22
N ILE A 7 -10.87 -26.66 -3.03
CA ILE A 7 -10.91 -25.50 -2.14
C ILE A 7 -10.93 -25.94 -0.66
N ASN A 8 -11.80 -26.89 -0.29
CA ASN A 8 -12.00 -27.28 1.11
C ASN A 8 -10.96 -28.26 1.66
N LYS A 9 -9.89 -28.58 0.93
CA LYS A 9 -8.81 -29.44 1.45
C LYS A 9 -8.06 -28.70 2.57
N PRO A 10 -8.01 -29.24 3.81
CA PRO A 10 -7.28 -28.60 4.89
C PRO A 10 -5.81 -28.43 4.52
N ILE A 11 -5.25 -27.25 4.83
CA ILE A 11 -3.81 -26.95 4.71
C ILE A 11 -3.03 -28.13 5.29
N ALA A 12 -2.15 -28.72 4.47
CA ALA A 12 -1.43 -29.94 4.81
C ALA A 12 -0.72 -29.80 6.18
N LEU A 13 -0.72 -30.86 6.99
CA LEU A 13 -0.22 -30.80 8.37
C LEU A 13 1.20 -30.20 8.48
N LYS A 14 2.09 -30.52 7.52
CA LYS A 14 3.43 -29.92 7.41
C LYS A 14 3.40 -28.38 7.29
N LEU A 15 2.50 -27.83 6.47
CA LEU A 15 2.33 -26.37 6.32
C LEU A 15 1.74 -25.73 7.59
N ARG A 16 0.86 -26.43 8.32
CA ARG A 16 0.36 -25.95 9.63
C ARG A 16 1.47 -25.90 10.67
N VAL A 17 2.32 -26.91 10.74
CA VAL A 17 3.49 -26.93 11.65
C VAL A 17 4.46 -25.80 11.29
N LEU A 18 4.75 -25.60 10.00
CA LEU A 18 5.59 -24.48 9.53
C LEU A 18 4.97 -23.11 9.84
N GLN A 19 3.65 -22.97 9.70
CA GLN A 19 2.92 -21.75 10.08
C GLN A 19 3.08 -21.42 11.57
N VAL A 20 2.89 -22.41 12.44
CA VAL A 20 3.02 -22.24 13.90
C VAL A 20 4.46 -21.92 14.30
N ALA A 21 5.44 -22.63 13.72
CA ALA A 21 6.86 -22.35 13.97
C ALA A 21 7.24 -20.93 13.51
N ARG A 22 6.78 -20.49 12.33
CA ARG A 22 7.02 -19.13 11.83
C ARG A 22 6.31 -18.07 12.67
N LEU A 23 5.09 -18.31 13.15
CA LEU A 23 4.41 -17.44 14.10
C LEU A 23 5.22 -17.27 15.40
N ALA A 24 5.74 -18.36 15.96
CA ALA A 24 6.59 -18.31 17.15
C ALA A 24 7.89 -17.52 16.90
N ILE A 25 8.57 -17.77 15.78
CA ILE A 25 9.77 -17.01 15.38
C ILE A 25 9.43 -15.52 15.21
N ALA A 26 8.35 -15.18 14.51
CA ALA A 26 7.95 -13.79 14.30
C ALA A 26 7.60 -13.06 15.61
N SER A 27 7.00 -13.76 16.58
CA SER A 27 6.76 -13.22 17.93
C SER A 27 8.06 -12.99 18.71
N ILE A 28 9.02 -13.90 18.63
CA ILE A 28 10.35 -13.76 19.23
C ILE A 28 11.12 -12.60 18.58
N VAL A 29 11.08 -12.49 17.25
CA VAL A 29 11.68 -11.36 16.51
C VAL A 29 11.03 -10.04 16.92
N ARG A 30 9.70 -9.96 16.97
CA ARG A 30 8.99 -8.74 17.42
C ARG A 30 9.39 -8.33 18.85
N PHE A 31 9.57 -9.30 19.75
CA PHE A 31 10.07 -9.04 21.10
C PHE A 31 11.49 -8.44 21.10
N PHE A 32 12.43 -9.01 20.34
CA PHE A 32 13.78 -8.45 20.24
C PHE A 32 13.83 -7.11 19.47
N CYS A 33 13.03 -6.93 18.42
CA CYS A 33 12.86 -5.64 17.75
C CYS A 33 12.33 -4.57 18.71
N ARG A 34 11.34 -4.91 19.55
CA ARG A 34 10.80 -4.02 20.59
C ARG A 34 11.86 -3.62 21.64
N LEU A 35 12.74 -4.55 22.02
CA LEU A 35 13.87 -4.26 22.93
C LEU A 35 14.95 -3.41 22.25
N TYR A 36 15.24 -3.63 20.97
CA TYR A 36 16.32 -2.96 20.24
C TYR A 36 15.94 -1.56 19.75
N TYR A 37 14.74 -1.39 19.20
CA TYR A 37 14.25 -0.09 18.69
C TYR A 37 13.47 0.72 19.73
N GLY A 38 12.96 0.09 20.79
CA GLY A 38 12.08 0.75 21.76
C GLY A 38 10.61 0.82 21.31
N ASN A 39 9.74 1.35 22.19
CA ASN A 39 8.32 1.52 21.90
C ASN A 39 8.01 2.82 21.15
N GLU A 40 8.72 3.90 21.49
CA GLU A 40 8.58 5.23 20.91
C GLU A 40 9.83 5.58 20.10
N GLY A 41 9.64 6.18 18.94
CA GLY A 41 10.71 6.77 18.13
C GLY A 41 10.84 8.27 18.36
N GLU A 42 11.78 8.89 17.63
CA GLU A 42 11.83 10.34 17.44
C GLU A 42 10.49 10.85 16.91
N LYS A 43 9.96 11.93 17.50
CA LYS A 43 8.69 12.56 17.14
C LYS A 43 8.95 13.73 16.20
N ILE A 44 8.18 13.83 15.11
CA ILE A 44 8.26 14.97 14.20
C ILE A 44 7.60 16.23 14.82
N PRO A 45 8.12 17.44 14.53
CA PRO A 45 7.53 18.69 15.02
C PRO A 45 6.09 18.89 14.52
N PRO A 46 5.24 19.65 15.24
CA PRO A 46 3.85 19.91 14.85
C PRO A 46 3.74 20.62 13.50
N ILE A 47 2.59 20.47 12.85
CA ILE A 47 2.28 21.14 11.58
C ILE A 47 1.80 22.56 11.92
N THR A 48 2.63 23.55 11.61
CA THR A 48 2.46 24.97 11.98
C THR A 48 1.74 25.80 10.92
N ASP A 49 1.86 25.43 9.65
CA ASP A 49 1.19 26.10 8.53
C ASP A 49 -0.07 25.32 8.12
N GLU A 50 -1.20 26.01 8.12
CA GLU A 50 -2.51 25.45 7.79
C GLU A 50 -2.65 25.08 6.30
N ILE A 51 -1.82 25.63 5.40
CA ILE A 51 -1.79 25.23 3.97
C ILE A 51 -1.53 23.72 3.84
N LEU A 52 -0.67 23.17 4.70
CA LEU A 52 -0.26 21.76 4.69
C LEU A 52 -1.38 20.80 5.10
N LYS A 53 -2.42 21.30 5.78
CA LYS A 53 -3.58 20.53 6.22
C LYS A 53 -4.74 20.57 5.21
N LEU A 54 -4.62 21.36 4.14
CA LEU A 54 -5.67 21.50 3.15
C LEU A 54 -5.63 20.36 2.11
N PRO A 55 -6.78 19.77 1.75
CA PRO A 55 -6.87 18.87 0.61
C PRO A 55 -6.38 19.53 -0.68
N ALA A 56 -5.72 18.76 -1.56
CA ALA A 56 -5.19 19.23 -2.84
C ALA A 56 -6.21 20.04 -3.67
N ILE A 57 -7.49 19.65 -3.62
CA ILE A 57 -8.59 20.35 -4.32
C ILE A 57 -8.86 21.75 -3.76
N GLU A 58 -8.72 21.97 -2.44
CA GLU A 58 -8.91 23.27 -1.79
C GLU A 58 -7.66 24.15 -1.93
N VAL A 59 -6.45 23.56 -1.90
CA VAL A 59 -5.21 24.28 -2.29
C VAL A 59 -5.33 24.78 -3.72
N ALA A 60 -5.66 23.91 -4.68
CA ALA A 60 -5.80 24.29 -6.08
C ALA A 60 -6.93 25.31 -6.30
N LYS A 61 -8.01 25.27 -5.52
CA LYS A 61 -9.10 26.27 -5.53
C LYS A 61 -8.65 27.61 -4.97
N LYS A 62 -7.88 27.63 -3.88
CA LYS A 62 -7.28 28.86 -3.33
C LYS A 62 -6.28 29.48 -4.30
N ILE A 63 -5.46 28.68 -4.99
CA ILE A 63 -4.57 29.15 -6.08
C ILE A 63 -5.38 29.76 -7.24
N ARG A 64 -6.38 29.04 -7.76
CA ARG A 64 -7.27 29.57 -8.83
C ARG A 64 -7.97 30.88 -8.44
N ASN A 65 -8.33 31.03 -7.17
CA ASN A 65 -8.96 32.22 -6.62
C ASN A 65 -7.96 33.30 -6.15
N LYS A 66 -6.65 33.10 -6.35
CA LYS A 66 -5.55 34.01 -5.94
C LYS A 66 -5.51 34.32 -4.45
N ALA A 67 -5.97 33.38 -3.62
CA ALA A 67 -5.96 33.49 -2.16
C ALA A 67 -4.66 32.99 -1.53
N ILE A 68 -3.91 32.16 -2.26
CA ILE A 68 -2.51 31.74 -2.05
C ILE A 68 -1.88 31.53 -3.45
N THR A 69 -0.57 31.49 -3.55
CA THR A 69 0.20 31.21 -4.77
C THR A 69 0.76 29.79 -4.79
N SER A 70 1.19 29.31 -5.96
CA SER A 70 1.91 28.02 -6.04
C SER A 70 3.28 28.08 -5.37
N VAL A 71 3.91 29.26 -5.38
CA VAL A 71 5.18 29.56 -4.71
C VAL A 71 5.04 29.46 -3.19
N GLU A 72 4.06 30.12 -2.57
CA GLU A 72 3.81 30.02 -1.12
C GLU A 72 3.59 28.57 -0.69
N VAL A 73 2.73 27.84 -1.42
CA VAL A 73 2.45 26.42 -1.15
C VAL A 73 3.73 25.58 -1.17
N LEU A 74 4.61 25.81 -2.15
CA LEU A 74 5.86 25.08 -2.24
C LEU A 74 6.87 25.52 -1.17
N GLU A 75 6.99 26.82 -0.87
CA GLU A 75 7.88 27.33 0.19
C GLU A 75 7.49 26.73 1.55
N THR A 76 6.19 26.64 1.84
CA THR A 76 5.66 25.95 3.02
C THR A 76 6.01 24.45 3.00
N CYS A 77 5.83 23.74 1.88
CA CYS A 77 6.26 22.33 1.77
C CYS A 77 7.77 22.16 1.98
N ILE A 78 8.61 23.03 1.40
CA ILE A 78 10.08 23.00 1.55
C ILE A 78 10.49 23.26 3.01
N ALA A 79 9.86 24.23 3.68
CA ALA A 79 10.06 24.46 5.10
C ALA A 79 9.73 23.20 5.91
N ARG A 80 8.57 22.59 5.64
CA ARG A 80 8.15 21.35 6.30
C ARG A 80 9.11 20.19 6.05
N ILE A 81 9.58 19.99 4.82
CA ILE A 81 10.58 18.96 4.48
C ILE A 81 11.84 19.16 5.33
N LYS A 82 12.33 20.40 5.47
CA LYS A 82 13.50 20.73 6.30
C LYS A 82 13.26 20.42 7.79
N ASP A 83 12.05 20.66 8.29
CA ASP A 83 11.68 20.39 9.69
C ASP A 83 11.57 18.91 10.03
N VAL A 84 11.17 18.05 9.07
CA VAL A 84 10.87 16.63 9.35
C VAL A 84 11.88 15.63 8.78
N ASN A 85 12.64 15.97 7.73
CA ASN A 85 13.44 14.98 7.00
C ASN A 85 14.65 14.45 7.80
N SER A 86 15.08 15.12 8.87
CA SER A 86 16.09 14.56 9.79
C SER A 86 15.60 13.30 10.50
N ALA A 87 14.34 13.30 10.95
CA ALA A 87 13.69 12.17 11.61
C ALA A 87 13.16 11.13 10.61
N LEU A 88 12.57 11.61 9.51
CA LEU A 88 11.88 10.76 8.53
C LEU A 88 12.80 10.17 7.47
N ASN A 89 13.84 10.88 7.05
CA ASN A 89 14.78 10.44 6.02
C ASN A 89 14.09 9.91 4.75
N CYS A 90 13.05 10.63 4.31
CA CYS A 90 12.12 10.26 3.22
C CYS A 90 12.39 10.98 1.91
N PHE A 91 13.15 12.09 1.95
CA PHE A 91 13.41 12.97 0.81
C PHE A 91 14.89 12.93 0.45
N VAL A 92 15.19 12.60 -0.82
CA VAL A 92 16.51 12.07 -1.26
C VAL A 92 17.36 13.07 -2.05
N GLU A 93 16.74 13.91 -2.85
CA GLU A 93 17.46 14.89 -3.68
C GLU A 93 16.69 16.21 -3.66
N ASP A 94 17.37 17.28 -3.27
CA ASP A 94 16.82 18.62 -3.22
C ASP A 94 16.76 19.28 -4.59
N ARG A 95 15.76 18.86 -5.37
CA ARG A 95 15.22 19.69 -6.45
C ARG A 95 14.66 21.03 -5.95
N PHE A 96 14.89 21.51 -4.73
CA PHE A 96 14.22 22.71 -4.18
C PHE A 96 14.37 23.95 -5.06
N GLU A 97 15.55 24.24 -5.60
CA GLU A 97 15.73 25.37 -6.51
C GLU A 97 14.96 25.18 -7.83
N LEU A 98 14.97 23.96 -8.36
CA LEU A 98 14.29 23.59 -9.60
C LEU A 98 12.77 23.46 -9.42
N ALA A 99 12.30 23.09 -8.24
CA ALA A 99 10.89 23.05 -7.84
C ALA A 99 10.37 24.47 -7.60
N LEU A 100 11.16 25.33 -6.94
CA LEU A 100 10.81 26.75 -6.74
C LEU A 100 10.76 27.48 -8.08
N LYS A 101 11.66 27.10 -9.00
CA LYS A 101 11.60 27.49 -10.40
C LYS A 101 10.36 26.89 -11.08
N GLU A 102 10.04 25.61 -10.93
CA GLU A 102 8.84 24.96 -11.48
C GLU A 102 7.52 25.51 -10.93
N ALA A 103 7.48 26.06 -9.71
CA ALA A 103 6.30 26.72 -9.13
C ALA A 103 6.13 28.15 -9.68
N LYS A 104 7.21 28.93 -9.71
CA LYS A 104 7.24 30.24 -10.40
C LYS A 104 6.90 30.08 -11.88
N GLU A 105 7.41 29.01 -12.49
CA GLU A 105 7.03 28.59 -13.83
C GLU A 105 5.58 28.09 -13.86
N ALA A 106 5.02 27.36 -12.89
CA ALA A 106 3.59 26.96 -12.92
C ALA A 106 2.62 28.17 -12.92
N ASP A 107 3.00 29.29 -12.30
CA ASP A 107 2.29 30.56 -12.42
C ASP A 107 2.46 31.21 -13.83
N GLU A 108 3.52 30.88 -14.58
CA GLU A 108 3.77 31.24 -15.99
C GLU A 108 3.38 30.14 -17.03
N LEU A 109 3.06 28.92 -16.58
CA LEU A 109 2.89 27.69 -17.35
C LEU A 109 1.69 26.87 -16.80
N ILE A 110 0.49 26.83 -17.39
CA ILE A 110 0.00 27.34 -18.67
C ILE A 110 0.82 26.82 -19.90
N ARG A 111 1.81 25.89 -19.72
CA ARG A 111 2.72 25.43 -20.81
C ARG A 111 3.44 24.04 -20.74
N SER A 112 4.19 23.61 -19.69
CA SER A 112 5.09 22.41 -19.78
C SER A 112 5.40 21.63 -18.45
N GLY A 113 6.47 20.78 -18.40
CA GLY A 113 6.88 19.86 -17.30
C GLY A 113 8.10 18.96 -17.70
N SER A 114 8.61 17.92 -17.01
CA SER A 114 8.32 17.21 -15.72
C SER A 114 9.35 16.04 -15.45
N LYS A 115 9.23 15.24 -14.35
CA LYS A 115 9.84 13.88 -14.03
C LYS A 115 11.17 13.80 -13.21
N THR A 116 11.64 12.70 -12.52
CA THR A 116 11.14 11.41 -11.89
C THR A 116 12.25 10.75 -10.99
N ALA A 117 11.95 9.81 -10.06
CA ALA A 117 12.90 9.08 -9.16
C ALA A 117 12.43 7.65 -8.70
N ASP A 118 13.19 6.90 -7.84
CA ASP A 118 13.01 5.45 -7.50
C ASP A 118 13.53 4.97 -6.09
N GLN A 119 12.97 3.88 -5.47
CA GLN A 119 13.55 2.86 -4.50
C GLN A 119 12.50 2.10 -3.59
N TRP A 120 12.86 0.98 -2.90
CA TRP A 120 11.90 -0.03 -2.33
C TRP A 120 12.11 -0.50 -0.86
N GLU A 121 11.15 -0.20 0.03
CA GLU A 121 11.43 0.30 1.39
C GLU A 121 12.32 1.52 1.23
N SER A 122 11.79 2.72 1.47
CA SER A 122 12.50 3.91 1.03
C SER A 122 13.81 4.02 1.80
N HIS A 123 14.87 3.71 1.09
CA HIS A 123 16.21 3.55 1.59
C HIS A 123 17.09 3.86 0.41
N ASN A 124 17.88 4.91 0.54
CA ASN A 124 18.71 5.40 -0.55
C ASN A 124 20.18 5.43 -0.13
N HIS A 125 21.08 5.29 -1.10
CA HIS A 125 22.52 5.19 -0.83
C HIS A 125 23.16 6.51 -0.35
N ILE A 126 22.42 7.61 -0.35
CA ILE A 126 22.91 8.96 0.02
C ILE A 126 22.60 9.26 1.50
N HIS A 127 21.38 8.98 1.96
CA HIS A 127 20.88 9.33 3.29
C HIS A 127 20.42 8.13 4.13
N GLY A 128 20.22 6.94 3.54
CA GLY A 128 19.83 5.72 4.25
C GLY A 128 18.32 5.52 4.35
N ARG A 129 17.86 4.90 5.45
CA ARG A 129 16.49 4.36 5.65
C ARG A 129 15.47 5.41 6.08
N THR A 130 14.34 5.46 5.38
CA THR A 130 13.12 6.20 5.72
C THR A 130 12.38 5.58 6.91
N ASN A 131 11.88 6.44 7.79
CA ASN A 131 11.16 6.08 9.01
C ASN A 131 9.68 6.53 8.94
N ASN A 132 8.82 5.87 9.72
CA ASN A 132 7.38 6.14 9.74
C ASN A 132 7.03 7.38 10.60
N PRO A 133 6.20 8.33 10.11
CA PRO A 133 5.89 9.57 10.83
C PRO A 133 5.22 9.40 12.19
N TYR A 134 4.44 8.34 12.38
CA TYR A 134 3.71 8.07 13.63
C TYR A 134 4.62 7.40 14.66
N ASN A 135 5.69 6.73 14.21
CA ASN A 135 6.69 6.09 15.06
C ASN A 135 7.93 5.72 14.25
N THR A 136 9.04 6.44 14.39
CA THR A 136 10.23 6.25 13.56
C THR A 136 10.96 4.90 13.75
N THR A 137 10.56 4.08 14.73
CA THR A 137 10.99 2.67 14.89
C THR A 137 10.32 1.69 13.91
N ARG A 138 9.30 2.15 13.17
CA ARG A 138 8.45 1.33 12.28
C ARG A 138 8.70 1.61 10.81
N ILE A 139 8.38 0.61 9.98
CA ILE A 139 8.49 0.68 8.52
C ILE A 139 7.45 1.61 7.87
N VAL A 140 7.78 2.07 6.67
CA VAL A 140 6.89 2.87 5.79
C VAL A 140 6.30 2.09 4.62
N GLY A 141 6.61 0.80 4.48
CA GLY A 141 6.26 0.01 3.29
C GLY A 141 7.12 0.33 2.07
N GLY A 142 6.80 -0.29 0.91
CA GLY A 142 7.56 -0.08 -0.33
C GLY A 142 6.80 -0.48 -1.62
N SER A 143 7.10 0.07 -2.80
CA SER A 143 8.19 1.01 -3.13
C SER A 143 8.08 2.35 -2.41
N SER A 144 6.91 2.97 -2.54
CA SER A 144 6.71 4.42 -2.35
C SER A 144 6.60 4.83 -0.88
N GLY A 145 7.43 4.28 0.00
CA GLY A 145 7.45 4.54 1.44
C GLY A 145 7.80 5.98 1.79
N GLY A 146 8.72 6.61 1.06
CA GLY A 146 9.13 8.01 1.21
C GLY A 146 8.03 8.95 0.77
N GLU A 147 7.37 8.65 -0.35
CA GLU A 147 6.16 9.35 -0.81
C GLU A 147 5.01 9.23 0.20
N GLY A 148 4.81 8.04 0.79
CA GLY A 148 3.83 7.84 1.86
C GLY A 148 4.18 8.60 3.15
N SER A 149 5.45 8.58 3.54
CA SER A 149 5.95 9.24 4.77
C SER A 149 5.90 10.76 4.65
N ILE A 150 6.33 11.32 3.51
CA ILE A 150 6.35 12.78 3.29
C ILE A 150 4.94 13.37 3.19
N GLN A 151 3.99 12.66 2.56
CA GLN A 151 2.58 13.07 2.57
C GLN A 151 1.96 12.99 3.96
N ALA A 152 2.17 11.89 4.69
CA ALA A 152 1.62 11.73 6.04
C ALA A 152 2.21 12.70 7.07
N ALA A 153 3.43 13.19 6.85
CA ALA A 153 4.05 14.27 7.63
C ALA A 153 3.55 15.68 7.26
N ALA A 154 2.58 15.76 6.33
CA ALA A 154 2.05 16.97 5.69
C ALA A 154 3.13 17.82 5.01
N ALA A 155 4.12 17.17 4.39
CA ALA A 155 5.25 17.81 3.70
C ALA A 155 5.18 17.68 2.16
N SER A 156 4.20 16.91 1.66
CA SER A 156 3.73 16.94 0.27
C SER A 156 2.20 16.80 0.25
N ILE A 157 1.54 17.47 -0.70
CA ILE A 157 0.06 17.53 -0.78
C ILE A 157 -0.52 16.32 -1.54
N PHE A 158 0.23 15.76 -2.49
CA PHE A 158 -0.10 14.56 -3.23
C PHE A 158 1.17 14.00 -3.88
N GLY A 159 1.09 12.79 -4.45
CA GLY A 159 2.25 12.19 -5.11
C GLY A 159 1.88 11.03 -6.03
N ILE A 160 2.91 10.46 -6.66
CA ILE A 160 2.78 9.43 -7.69
C ILE A 160 3.70 8.27 -7.33
N GLY A 161 3.14 7.05 -7.33
CA GLY A 161 3.90 5.82 -7.10
C GLY A 161 3.69 4.79 -8.21
N SER A 162 4.33 3.63 -8.05
CA SER A 162 4.12 2.45 -8.87
C SER A 162 3.59 1.30 -8.00
N ASP A 163 2.70 0.45 -8.53
CA ASP A 163 2.08 -0.63 -7.76
C ASP A 163 1.97 -1.93 -8.58
N ILE A 164 2.87 -2.85 -8.27
CA ILE A 164 3.01 -4.17 -8.94
C ILE A 164 2.56 -5.31 -8.01
N GLY A 165 2.65 -5.11 -6.69
CA GLY A 165 2.15 -6.03 -5.66
C GLY A 165 1.54 -5.34 -4.43
N GLY A 166 1.23 -4.04 -4.51
CA GLY A 166 0.82 -3.20 -3.37
C GLY A 166 1.63 -1.94 -3.16
N SER A 167 2.53 -1.58 -4.07
CA SER A 167 3.57 -0.59 -3.79
C SER A 167 3.14 0.87 -3.74
N ILE A 168 1.87 1.18 -4.01
CA ILE A 168 1.19 2.43 -3.57
C ILE A 168 0.42 2.15 -2.28
N ARG A 169 -0.44 1.13 -2.29
CA ARG A 169 -1.42 0.86 -1.22
C ARG A 169 -0.79 0.50 0.13
N MET A 170 0.32 -0.23 0.16
CA MET A 170 1.04 -0.58 1.40
C MET A 170 1.70 0.65 2.05
N PRO A 171 2.48 1.49 1.33
CA PRO A 171 2.91 2.76 1.87
C PRO A 171 1.77 3.64 2.37
N CYS A 172 0.71 3.82 1.59
CA CYS A 172 -0.43 4.63 2.00
C CYS A 172 -1.09 4.09 3.27
N TYR A 173 -1.27 2.76 3.36
CA TYR A 173 -1.76 2.09 4.57
C TYR A 173 -0.88 2.32 5.80
N PHE A 174 0.44 2.06 5.72
CA PHE A 174 1.33 2.19 6.88
C PHE A 174 1.54 3.64 7.35
N ASN A 175 1.35 4.61 6.45
CA ASN A 175 1.46 6.03 6.74
C ASN A 175 0.08 6.70 6.92
N GLY A 176 -1.03 5.93 6.97
CA GLY A 176 -2.34 6.47 7.31
C GLY A 176 -2.90 7.50 6.31
N ILE A 177 -2.58 7.34 5.03
CA ILE A 177 -3.08 8.19 3.95
C ILE A 177 -3.82 7.36 2.89
N PHE A 178 -4.57 8.04 2.02
CA PHE A 178 -5.24 7.40 0.90
C PHE A 178 -4.24 6.99 -0.18
N GLY A 179 -4.52 5.89 -0.89
CA GLY A 179 -3.63 5.40 -1.95
C GLY A 179 -4.37 4.62 -3.03
N HIS A 180 -4.50 5.22 -4.22
CA HIS A 180 -5.25 4.62 -5.32
C HIS A 180 -4.33 3.93 -6.35
N LYS A 181 -4.57 2.63 -6.57
CA LYS A 181 -4.05 1.88 -7.71
C LYS A 181 -5.17 1.72 -8.76
N PRO A 182 -5.14 2.44 -9.88
CA PRO A 182 -6.21 2.40 -10.87
C PRO A 182 -6.25 1.09 -11.69
N SER A 183 -7.28 0.94 -12.52
CA SER A 183 -7.47 -0.17 -13.44
C SER A 183 -6.26 -0.39 -14.35
N LYS A 184 -5.97 -1.65 -14.69
CA LYS A 184 -4.81 -1.97 -15.53
C LYS A 184 -4.94 -1.34 -16.92
N TYR A 185 -3.87 -0.69 -17.40
CA TYR A 185 -3.77 -0.05 -18.71
C TYR A 185 -4.59 1.25 -18.92
N ILE A 186 -4.92 1.99 -17.85
CA ILE A 186 -5.81 3.16 -17.94
C ILE A 186 -5.20 4.53 -17.60
N ILE A 187 -4.06 4.59 -16.88
CA ILE A 187 -3.48 5.84 -16.33
C ILE A 187 -3.22 6.92 -17.38
N SER A 188 -2.87 6.55 -18.61
CA SER A 188 -2.60 7.49 -19.69
C SER A 188 -3.05 6.95 -21.05
N GLY A 189 -3.45 7.87 -21.92
CA GLY A 189 -3.91 7.57 -23.28
C GLY A 189 -5.44 7.51 -23.41
N THR A 190 -5.90 6.98 -24.54
CA THR A 190 -7.30 7.03 -25.01
C THR A 190 -8.31 6.27 -24.16
N ASN A 191 -7.86 5.49 -23.16
CA ASN A 191 -8.74 4.74 -22.26
C ASN A 191 -9.23 5.54 -21.05
N ALA A 192 -8.64 6.71 -20.73
CA ALA A 192 -8.94 7.42 -19.48
C ALA A 192 -10.43 7.77 -19.29
N SER A 193 -11.17 8.03 -20.37
CA SER A 193 -12.61 8.31 -20.34
C SER A 193 -13.46 7.13 -19.85
N LYS A 194 -12.98 5.88 -19.91
CA LYS A 194 -13.70 4.70 -19.42
C LYS A 194 -13.92 4.72 -17.91
N LEU A 195 -13.03 5.39 -17.17
CA LEU A 195 -13.10 5.55 -15.71
C LEU A 195 -14.33 6.32 -15.25
N ARG A 196 -14.84 7.22 -16.10
CA ARG A 196 -16.03 8.03 -15.85
C ARG A 196 -15.98 8.73 -14.48
N LEU A 197 -14.84 9.35 -14.17
CA LEU A 197 -14.58 9.96 -12.87
C LEU A 197 -15.51 11.15 -12.57
N ASP A 198 -16.00 11.82 -13.61
CA ASP A 198 -16.97 12.92 -13.49
C ASP A 198 -18.43 12.41 -13.31
N GLU A 199 -18.70 11.11 -13.46
CA GLU A 199 -20.03 10.54 -13.23
C GLU A 199 -20.24 10.26 -11.72
N PRO A 200 -21.15 11.00 -11.04
CA PRO A 200 -21.35 10.84 -9.60
C PRO A 200 -21.84 9.44 -9.26
N VAL A 201 -21.35 8.93 -8.13
CA VAL A 201 -21.72 7.61 -7.59
C VAL A 201 -22.78 7.79 -6.51
N ASP A 202 -23.95 7.19 -6.73
CA ASP A 202 -24.97 7.05 -5.70
C ASP A 202 -24.62 5.86 -4.80
N ILE A 203 -24.04 6.12 -3.63
CA ILE A 203 -23.63 5.10 -2.65
C ILE A 203 -24.78 4.15 -2.29
N LYS A 204 -26.04 4.60 -2.33
CA LYS A 204 -27.22 3.76 -2.03
C LYS A 204 -27.49 2.67 -3.08
N LYS A 205 -26.83 2.75 -4.25
CA LYS A 205 -26.90 1.76 -5.33
C LYS A 205 -25.65 0.87 -5.41
N VAL A 206 -24.69 1.03 -4.49
CA VAL A 206 -23.46 0.25 -4.48
C VAL A 206 -23.70 -1.07 -3.74
N ASN A 207 -23.32 -2.18 -4.37
CA ASN A 207 -23.32 -3.50 -3.73
C ASN A 207 -22.03 -3.68 -2.92
N PHE A 208 -22.14 -3.87 -1.61
CA PHE A 208 -20.97 -4.03 -0.74
C PHE A 208 -20.71 -5.49 -0.42
N PHE A 209 -19.51 -5.95 -0.71
CA PHE A 209 -18.98 -7.27 -0.35
C PHE A 209 -17.79 -7.11 0.58
N TYR A 210 -17.53 -8.05 1.50
CA TYR A 210 -16.34 -7.98 2.34
C TYR A 210 -15.77 -9.35 2.72
N GLN A 211 -14.49 -9.39 3.08
CA GLN A 211 -13.84 -10.58 3.63
C GLN A 211 -12.70 -10.18 4.58
N PHE A 212 -12.54 -10.87 5.70
CA PHE A 212 -11.56 -10.50 6.74
C PHE A 212 -10.13 -11.02 6.51
N SER A 213 -9.91 -12.01 5.64
CA SER A 213 -8.61 -12.69 5.48
C SER A 213 -8.47 -13.30 4.09
N ASN A 214 -7.24 -13.43 3.56
CA ASN A 214 -6.97 -14.26 2.38
C ASN A 214 -6.60 -15.72 2.72
N ASP A 215 -6.36 -16.02 3.99
CA ASP A 215 -5.94 -17.34 4.50
C ASP A 215 -4.72 -17.95 3.77
N VAL A 216 -3.86 -17.09 3.20
CA VAL A 216 -2.63 -17.52 2.50
C VAL A 216 -1.66 -18.14 3.53
N PRO A 217 -1.12 -19.35 3.29
CA PRO A 217 -0.12 -19.92 4.18
C PRO A 217 1.11 -19.00 4.33
N MET A 218 1.66 -18.90 5.55
CA MET A 218 2.78 -18.05 5.92
C MET A 218 2.51 -16.53 5.95
N THR A 219 1.25 -16.09 5.91
CA THR A 219 0.86 -14.75 6.40
C THR A 219 0.63 -14.73 7.90
N ASP A 220 0.53 -13.54 8.47
CA ASP A 220 -0.03 -13.32 9.80
C ASP A 220 -1.56 -13.37 9.80
N PRO A 221 -2.20 -13.71 10.95
CA PRO A 221 -3.61 -13.44 11.17
C PRO A 221 -3.86 -11.93 11.11
N VAL A 222 -5.06 -11.53 10.70
CA VAL A 222 -5.43 -10.11 10.67
C VAL A 222 -5.60 -9.58 12.09
N ASP A 223 -5.00 -8.42 12.34
CA ASP A 223 -4.97 -7.74 13.62
C ASP A 223 -6.39 -7.43 14.14
N PRO A 224 -6.67 -7.61 15.45
CA PRO A 224 -7.96 -7.30 16.05
C PRO A 224 -8.47 -5.87 15.77
N ASP A 225 -7.58 -4.88 15.71
CA ASP A 225 -7.97 -3.48 15.45
C ASP A 225 -8.44 -3.29 14.00
N ILE A 226 -7.81 -3.97 13.04
CA ILE A 226 -8.21 -3.97 11.62
C ILE A 226 -9.55 -4.69 11.45
N ILE A 227 -9.76 -5.82 12.15
CA ILE A 227 -11.04 -6.53 12.18
C ILE A 227 -12.14 -5.63 12.79
N ALA A 228 -11.83 -4.92 13.87
CA ALA A 228 -12.76 -3.99 14.51
C ALA A 228 -13.10 -2.80 13.60
N ALA A 229 -12.12 -2.22 12.92
CA ALA A 229 -12.32 -1.14 11.95
C ALA A 229 -13.20 -1.60 10.76
N MET A 230 -12.90 -2.76 10.17
CA MET A 230 -13.72 -3.33 9.10
C MET A 230 -15.17 -3.59 9.56
N LYS A 231 -15.38 -4.09 10.79
CA LYS A 231 -16.73 -4.25 11.37
C LYS A 231 -17.46 -2.92 11.55
N LYS A 232 -16.77 -1.86 12.01
CA LYS A 232 -17.34 -0.51 12.12
C LYS A 232 -17.74 0.03 10.73
N VAL A 233 -16.95 -0.23 9.69
CA VAL A 233 -17.30 0.15 8.30
C VAL A 233 -18.57 -0.57 7.82
N VAL A 234 -18.66 -1.88 8.02
CA VAL A 234 -19.86 -2.65 7.65
C VAL A 234 -21.11 -2.17 8.40
N GLU A 235 -20.99 -1.90 9.71
CA GLU A 235 -22.10 -1.37 10.51
C GLU A 235 -22.47 0.06 10.09
N PHE A 236 -21.50 0.92 9.78
CA PHE A 236 -21.75 2.26 9.24
C PHE A 236 -22.55 2.19 7.93
N ILE A 237 -22.17 1.33 6.97
CA ILE A 237 -22.88 1.16 5.69
C ILE A 237 -24.34 0.72 5.93
N LYS A 238 -24.55 -0.21 6.87
CA LYS A 238 -25.88 -0.68 7.29
C LYS A 238 -26.72 0.42 7.93
N VAL A 239 -26.16 1.18 8.88
CA VAL A 239 -26.88 2.21 9.64
C VAL A 239 -27.16 3.45 8.77
N GLN A 240 -26.16 3.94 8.05
CA GLN A 240 -26.22 5.21 7.30
C GLN A 240 -26.89 5.05 5.93
N HIS A 241 -26.54 4.02 5.17
CA HIS A 241 -27.03 3.85 3.80
C HIS A 241 -28.17 2.82 3.66
N LYS A 242 -28.46 2.07 4.73
CA LYS A 242 -29.45 0.97 4.75
C LYS A 242 -29.11 -0.16 3.77
N ILE A 243 -27.81 -0.44 3.62
CA ILE A 243 -27.30 -1.55 2.81
C ILE A 243 -26.71 -2.62 3.73
N ASP A 244 -27.21 -3.85 3.64
CA ASP A 244 -26.57 -5.01 4.23
C ASP A 244 -25.40 -5.47 3.34
N ALA A 245 -24.17 -5.19 3.75
CA ALA A 245 -22.99 -5.69 3.06
C ALA A 245 -22.86 -7.23 3.25
N GLU A 246 -22.48 -7.95 2.21
CA GLU A 246 -22.42 -9.42 2.22
C GLU A 246 -20.99 -9.93 2.53
N GLU A 247 -20.85 -10.77 3.56
CA GLU A 247 -19.59 -11.49 3.80
C GLU A 247 -19.36 -12.55 2.73
N LYS A 248 -18.27 -12.40 1.98
CA LYS A 248 -17.82 -13.41 1.00
C LYS A 248 -16.71 -14.27 1.62
N ARG A 249 -16.69 -15.53 1.18
CA ARG A 249 -15.67 -16.53 1.56
C ARG A 249 -14.97 -17.06 0.32
N ILE A 250 -14.36 -16.14 -0.41
CA ILE A 250 -13.59 -16.43 -1.63
C ILE A 250 -12.32 -17.21 -1.21
N PRO A 251 -11.99 -18.32 -1.90
CA PRO A 251 -10.88 -19.19 -1.55
C PRO A 251 -9.53 -18.63 -2.02
N LEU A 252 -9.01 -17.67 -1.25
CA LEU A 252 -7.83 -16.89 -1.61
C LEU A 252 -6.50 -17.53 -1.18
N GLN A 253 -6.50 -18.73 -0.58
CA GLN A 253 -5.32 -19.39 0.00
C GLN A 253 -4.20 -19.63 -1.02
N LYS A 254 -4.54 -19.76 -2.31
CA LYS A 254 -3.58 -19.98 -3.42
C LYS A 254 -3.13 -18.69 -4.11
N SER A 255 -3.70 -17.54 -3.77
CA SER A 255 -3.46 -16.25 -4.47
C SER A 255 -1.98 -15.89 -4.58
N MET A 256 -1.21 -16.06 -3.50
CA MET A 256 0.24 -15.82 -3.48
C MET A 256 1.01 -16.75 -4.43
N ALA A 257 0.66 -18.04 -4.49
CA ALA A 257 1.30 -19.00 -5.39
C ALA A 257 0.96 -18.72 -6.86
N ILE A 258 -0.27 -18.29 -7.15
CA ILE A 258 -0.67 -17.84 -8.48
C ILE A 258 0.11 -16.57 -8.86
N TRP A 259 0.18 -15.56 -7.98
CA TRP A 259 0.95 -14.33 -8.22
C TRP A 259 2.43 -14.64 -8.50
N MET A 260 3.07 -15.48 -7.69
CA MET A 260 4.45 -15.92 -7.93
C MET A 260 4.62 -16.54 -9.32
N ALA A 261 3.73 -17.46 -9.72
CA ALA A 261 3.81 -18.08 -11.04
C ALA A 261 3.67 -17.05 -12.19
N MET A 262 2.74 -16.10 -12.08
CA MET A 262 2.56 -15.03 -13.09
C MET A 262 3.75 -14.07 -13.14
N MET A 263 4.50 -13.92 -12.04
CA MET A 263 5.74 -13.15 -12.02
C MET A 263 6.91 -13.96 -12.62
N SER A 264 7.03 -15.26 -12.34
CA SER A 264 8.06 -16.13 -12.91
C SER A 264 7.93 -16.30 -14.44
N SER A 265 6.72 -16.23 -15.01
CA SER A 265 6.56 -16.17 -16.49
C SER A 265 7.11 -14.89 -17.11
N ASN A 266 7.32 -13.83 -16.33
CA ASN A 266 8.00 -12.60 -16.75
C ASN A 266 9.48 -12.69 -16.36
N THR A 267 10.24 -13.56 -17.02
CA THR A 267 11.70 -13.76 -16.80
C THR A 267 12.50 -12.45 -16.74
N LYS A 268 12.03 -11.40 -17.44
CA LYS A 268 12.65 -10.07 -17.44
C LYS A 268 12.34 -9.22 -16.21
N PHE A 269 11.24 -9.43 -15.47
CA PHE A 269 10.83 -8.44 -14.46
C PHE A 269 11.81 -8.38 -13.27
N GLY A 270 12.20 -9.52 -12.71
CA GLY A 270 13.22 -9.56 -11.65
C GLY A 270 14.58 -9.03 -12.11
N GLU A 271 14.93 -9.24 -13.39
CA GLU A 271 16.16 -8.72 -14.01
C GLU A 271 16.13 -7.21 -14.24
N LEU A 272 14.96 -6.65 -14.58
CA LEU A 272 14.74 -5.23 -14.86
C LEU A 272 14.77 -4.33 -13.61
N ILE A 273 14.56 -4.89 -12.42
CA ILE A 273 14.57 -4.16 -11.14
C ILE A 273 15.84 -4.40 -10.30
N MET A 274 16.84 -5.08 -10.87
CA MET A 274 18.19 -5.17 -10.29
C MET A 274 19.07 -4.05 -10.84
N GLU A 275 19.75 -3.33 -9.94
CA GLU A 275 20.53 -2.12 -10.25
C GLU A 275 21.60 -2.35 -11.34
N LYS A 276 22.17 -3.56 -11.36
CA LYS A 276 23.04 -4.10 -12.40
C LYS A 276 22.77 -5.59 -12.53
N TYR A 277 23.03 -6.13 -13.72
CA TYR A 277 23.09 -7.59 -13.95
C TYR A 277 24.31 -8.17 -13.18
N THR A 278 24.15 -8.39 -11.88
CA THR A 278 25.13 -9.12 -11.07
C THR A 278 25.14 -10.56 -11.54
N LYS A 279 26.12 -10.91 -12.39
CA LYS A 279 26.55 -12.29 -12.68
C LYS A 279 27.03 -12.93 -11.36
N GLY A 280 26.10 -13.38 -10.55
CA GLY A 280 26.33 -13.83 -9.19
C GLY A 280 25.10 -14.53 -8.62
N ASN A 281 25.33 -15.48 -7.71
CA ASN A 281 24.29 -16.29 -7.10
C ASN A 281 23.33 -15.40 -6.27
N CYS A 282 22.03 -15.39 -6.59
CA CYS A 282 21.02 -14.61 -5.86
C CYS A 282 21.02 -14.89 -4.36
N LEU A 283 21.32 -16.13 -3.90
CA LEU A 283 21.46 -16.41 -2.47
C LEU A 283 22.61 -15.63 -1.82
N LYS A 284 23.72 -15.41 -2.54
CA LYS A 284 24.86 -14.62 -2.03
C LYS A 284 24.47 -13.15 -1.88
N GLU A 285 23.68 -12.62 -2.80
CA GLU A 285 23.14 -11.25 -2.69
C GLU A 285 22.06 -11.14 -1.61
N ILE A 286 21.23 -12.15 -1.37
CA ILE A 286 20.28 -12.18 -0.23
C ILE A 286 21.04 -12.16 1.10
N VAL A 287 22.10 -12.97 1.24
CA VAL A 287 22.96 -12.95 2.43
C VAL A 287 23.63 -11.59 2.61
N LYS A 288 24.19 -10.99 1.54
CA LYS A 288 24.72 -9.62 1.59
C LYS A 288 23.67 -8.59 1.98
N ASN A 289 22.46 -8.69 1.44
CA ASN A 289 21.38 -7.74 1.70
C ASN A 289 21.00 -7.75 3.20
N ALA A 290 20.98 -8.92 3.84
CA ALA A 290 20.81 -9.05 5.30
C ALA A 290 21.90 -8.34 6.14
N PHE A 291 23.01 -7.93 5.53
CA PHE A 291 24.07 -7.11 6.13
C PHE A 291 24.19 -5.69 5.52
N GLY A 292 23.25 -5.28 4.65
CA GLY A 292 23.30 -3.98 3.95
C GLY A 292 24.35 -3.90 2.83
N LEU A 293 24.89 -5.03 2.37
CA LEU A 293 26.03 -5.11 1.42
C LEU A 293 25.61 -5.45 -0.03
N SER A 294 24.32 -5.34 -0.38
CA SER A 294 23.81 -5.57 -1.73
C SER A 294 23.05 -4.34 -2.23
N GLY A 295 23.30 -3.91 -3.47
CA GLY A 295 22.52 -2.87 -4.16
C GLY A 295 21.17 -3.37 -4.70
N ASN A 296 20.92 -4.69 -4.65
CA ASN A 296 19.65 -5.28 -5.08
C ASN A 296 18.68 -5.36 -3.90
N THR A 297 17.43 -4.94 -4.13
CA THR A 297 16.34 -5.05 -3.14
C THR A 297 15.98 -6.52 -2.89
N LEU A 298 15.47 -6.87 -1.70
CA LEU A 298 15.05 -8.24 -1.43
C LEU A 298 13.91 -8.70 -2.33
N ILE A 299 13.00 -7.81 -2.75
CA ILE A 299 11.98 -8.19 -3.72
C ILE A 299 12.62 -8.51 -5.07
N ALA A 300 13.60 -7.74 -5.55
CA ALA A 300 14.32 -8.06 -6.77
C ALA A 300 15.04 -9.42 -6.66
N LEU A 301 15.72 -9.66 -5.53
CA LEU A 301 16.47 -10.89 -5.29
C LEU A 301 15.57 -12.13 -5.12
N PHE A 302 14.46 -12.03 -4.38
CA PHE A 302 13.49 -13.11 -4.28
C PHE A 302 12.73 -13.31 -5.59
N THR A 303 12.31 -12.26 -6.28
CA THR A 303 11.65 -12.37 -7.59
C THR A 303 12.61 -12.94 -8.65
N ALA A 304 13.90 -12.62 -8.62
CA ALA A 304 14.91 -13.27 -9.46
C ALA A 304 15.11 -14.74 -9.07
N LEU A 305 15.25 -15.05 -7.78
CA LEU A 305 15.45 -16.42 -7.28
C LEU A 305 14.26 -17.35 -7.58
N TYR A 306 13.02 -16.86 -7.42
CA TYR A 306 11.79 -17.61 -7.74
C TYR A 306 11.38 -17.50 -9.22
N GLY A 307 11.87 -16.49 -9.94
CA GLY A 307 11.71 -16.33 -11.39
C GLY A 307 12.67 -17.19 -12.21
N ALA A 308 13.82 -17.58 -11.63
CA ALA A 308 14.83 -18.43 -12.28
C ALA A 308 14.45 -19.93 -12.37
N GLY A 309 13.31 -20.34 -11.83
CA GLY A 309 12.82 -21.72 -11.90
C GLY A 309 11.79 -21.90 -13.01
N ASP A 310 12.06 -22.79 -13.97
CA ASP A 310 11.02 -23.26 -14.89
C ASP A 310 9.96 -24.03 -14.10
N ILE A 311 8.77 -23.43 -13.98
CA ILE A 311 7.62 -24.00 -13.28
C ILE A 311 7.05 -25.19 -14.08
N GLY A 312 7.36 -25.29 -15.38
CA GLY A 312 6.86 -26.28 -16.32
C GLY A 312 5.48 -25.88 -16.87
N GLU A 313 5.31 -26.02 -18.19
CA GLU A 313 4.13 -25.58 -18.94
C GLU A 313 2.80 -26.04 -18.30
N GLN A 314 2.71 -27.31 -17.88
CA GLN A 314 1.49 -27.86 -17.27
C GLN A 314 1.09 -27.14 -15.97
N LYS A 315 2.06 -26.81 -15.11
CA LYS A 315 1.78 -26.06 -13.86
C LYS A 315 1.49 -24.60 -14.15
N MET A 316 2.19 -24.00 -15.13
CA MET A 316 1.89 -22.63 -15.57
C MET A 316 0.45 -22.51 -16.07
N ASN A 317 0.02 -23.40 -16.98
CA ASN A 317 -1.35 -23.47 -17.49
C ASN A 317 -2.38 -23.68 -16.36
N HIS A 318 -2.05 -24.47 -15.33
CA HIS A 318 -2.89 -24.60 -14.14
C HIS A 318 -3.03 -23.29 -13.35
N PHE A 319 -1.93 -22.55 -13.12
CA PHE A 319 -1.99 -21.25 -12.44
C PHE A 319 -2.68 -20.17 -13.28
N VAL A 320 -2.50 -20.15 -14.60
CA VAL A 320 -3.26 -19.27 -15.51
C VAL A 320 -4.76 -19.54 -15.40
N LYS A 321 -5.17 -20.82 -15.36
CA LYS A 321 -6.59 -21.17 -15.16
C LYS A 321 -7.11 -20.70 -13.80
N LEU A 322 -6.39 -21.00 -12.70
CA LEU A 322 -6.79 -20.53 -11.37
C LEU A 322 -6.88 -19.00 -11.27
N ARG A 323 -6.00 -18.28 -11.96
CA ARG A 323 -6.09 -16.81 -12.10
C ARG A 323 -7.39 -16.42 -12.81
N GLN A 324 -7.72 -17.05 -13.93
CA GLN A 324 -8.91 -16.72 -14.70
C GLN A 324 -10.20 -17.05 -13.92
N ASP A 325 -10.24 -18.18 -13.21
CA ASP A 325 -11.36 -18.56 -12.35
C ASP A 325 -11.59 -17.50 -11.25
N LEU A 326 -10.52 -16.95 -10.65
CA LEU A 326 -10.61 -15.84 -9.70
C LEU A 326 -11.05 -14.52 -10.34
N VAL A 327 -10.51 -14.18 -11.52
CA VAL A 327 -10.93 -12.97 -12.27
C VAL A 327 -12.43 -13.02 -12.58
N ASN A 328 -12.92 -14.14 -13.10
CA ASN A 328 -14.35 -14.33 -13.37
C ASN A 328 -15.18 -14.19 -12.10
N THR A 329 -14.77 -14.86 -11.01
CA THR A 329 -15.46 -14.77 -9.70
C THR A 329 -15.61 -13.32 -9.23
N PHE A 330 -14.54 -12.52 -9.30
CA PHE A 330 -14.60 -11.11 -8.89
C PHE A 330 -15.39 -10.25 -9.88
N THR A 331 -15.24 -10.45 -11.19
CA THR A 331 -15.98 -9.70 -12.23
C THR A 331 -17.49 -9.93 -12.14
N GLU A 332 -17.91 -11.19 -11.96
CA GLU A 332 -19.32 -11.58 -11.79
C GLU A 332 -19.90 -11.04 -10.48
N MET A 333 -19.13 -11.11 -9.38
CA MET A 333 -19.55 -10.59 -8.08
C MET A 333 -19.69 -9.07 -8.07
N LEU A 334 -18.73 -8.35 -8.65
CA LEU A 334 -18.66 -6.89 -8.58
C LEU A 334 -19.56 -6.21 -9.63
N GLY A 335 -19.68 -6.75 -10.85
CA GLY A 335 -20.45 -6.10 -11.91
C GLY A 335 -20.00 -4.65 -12.15
N ASP A 336 -20.95 -3.75 -12.41
CA ASP A 336 -20.69 -2.31 -12.65
C ASP A 336 -21.01 -1.40 -11.44
N ASN A 337 -21.47 -1.98 -10.32
CA ASN A 337 -21.91 -1.24 -9.14
C ASN A 337 -21.43 -1.86 -7.80
N GLY A 338 -20.60 -2.90 -7.82
CA GLY A 338 -20.11 -3.58 -6.64
C GLY A 338 -18.72 -3.14 -6.20
N VAL A 339 -18.49 -3.18 -4.89
CA VAL A 339 -17.17 -3.03 -4.26
C VAL A 339 -16.91 -4.16 -3.28
N PHE A 340 -15.64 -4.56 -3.17
CA PHE A 340 -15.14 -5.53 -2.21
C PHE A 340 -14.22 -4.83 -1.21
N LEU A 341 -14.63 -4.84 0.06
CA LEU A 341 -13.89 -4.32 1.20
C LEU A 341 -12.98 -5.41 1.76
N PHE A 342 -11.69 -5.13 1.80
CA PHE A 342 -10.67 -6.11 2.16
C PHE A 342 -9.55 -5.45 2.97
N PRO A 343 -8.86 -6.11 3.93
CA PRO A 343 -7.70 -5.49 4.58
C PRO A 343 -6.62 -5.12 3.55
N SER A 344 -5.98 -3.95 3.70
CA SER A 344 -4.80 -3.61 2.88
C SER A 344 -3.57 -4.42 3.30
N HIS A 345 -3.47 -4.76 4.59
CA HIS A 345 -2.39 -5.54 5.17
C HIS A 345 -2.93 -6.26 6.43
N PRO A 346 -2.37 -7.41 6.87
CA PRO A 346 -2.87 -8.11 8.06
C PRO A 346 -2.44 -7.50 9.39
N THR A 347 -1.45 -6.59 9.43
CA THR A 347 -0.95 -5.96 10.66
C THR A 347 -0.79 -4.45 10.49
N PRO A 348 -0.75 -3.65 11.58
CA PRO A 348 -0.18 -2.30 11.57
C PRO A 348 1.30 -2.31 11.13
N ALA A 349 1.93 -1.12 11.07
CA ALA A 349 3.33 -0.97 10.70
C ALA A 349 4.26 -1.79 11.61
N LEU A 350 5.06 -2.65 10.96
CA LEU A 350 6.02 -3.53 11.62
C LEU A 350 7.27 -2.75 12.07
N TYR A 351 8.04 -3.30 13.00
CA TYR A 351 9.38 -2.78 13.28
C TYR A 351 10.28 -2.90 12.05
N HIS A 352 11.28 -2.02 11.94
CA HIS A 352 12.34 -2.18 10.95
C HIS A 352 12.94 -3.59 10.99
N ASN A 353 13.21 -4.17 9.82
CA ASN A 353 13.66 -5.56 9.62
C ASN A 353 12.68 -6.69 10.06
N GLU A 354 11.59 -6.42 10.78
CA GLU A 354 10.62 -7.46 11.19
C GLU A 354 9.90 -8.06 9.97
N ALA A 355 9.70 -7.28 8.91
CA ALA A 355 9.09 -7.71 7.65
C ALA A 355 9.83 -8.90 6.98
N LEU A 356 11.14 -9.06 7.23
CA LEU A 356 11.95 -10.18 6.73
C LEU A 356 11.40 -11.55 7.17
N PHE A 357 10.72 -11.60 8.32
CA PHE A 357 10.14 -12.81 8.92
C PHE A 357 8.63 -12.95 8.66
N ARG A 358 8.06 -12.03 7.87
CA ARG A 358 6.62 -11.94 7.52
C ARG A 358 6.43 -11.80 6.00
N PRO A 359 7.09 -12.63 5.16
CA PRO A 359 7.38 -12.32 3.76
C PRO A 359 6.14 -12.26 2.85
N PHE A 360 5.01 -12.86 3.23
CA PHE A 360 3.81 -12.92 2.37
C PHE A 360 2.67 -12.02 2.83
N ASN A 361 2.86 -11.14 3.81
CA ASN A 361 1.78 -10.24 4.24
C ASN A 361 1.32 -9.27 3.12
N PHE A 362 2.17 -8.96 2.14
CA PHE A 362 1.80 -8.23 0.92
C PHE A 362 0.85 -8.98 -0.02
N SER A 363 0.53 -10.26 0.25
CA SER A 363 -0.44 -11.05 -0.53
C SER A 363 -1.83 -10.42 -0.56
N TYR A 364 -2.19 -9.62 0.45
CA TYR A 364 -3.45 -8.87 0.50
C TYR A 364 -3.56 -7.84 -0.63
N THR A 365 -2.48 -7.12 -0.93
CA THR A 365 -2.44 -6.19 -2.05
C THR A 365 -2.12 -6.88 -3.38
N ALA A 366 -1.24 -7.88 -3.38
CA ALA A 366 -0.79 -8.59 -4.57
C ALA A 366 -1.91 -9.39 -5.27
N LEU A 367 -2.89 -9.89 -4.51
CA LEU A 367 -4.12 -10.46 -5.06
C LEU A 367 -4.80 -9.49 -6.04
N ILE A 368 -4.86 -8.20 -5.71
CA ILE A 368 -5.56 -7.23 -6.56
C ILE A 368 -4.73 -6.89 -7.82
N ASN A 369 -3.39 -6.94 -7.74
CA ASN A 369 -2.55 -6.85 -8.94
C ASN A 369 -2.70 -8.09 -9.83
N LEU A 370 -2.83 -9.28 -9.24
CA LEU A 370 -3.10 -10.53 -9.95
C LEU A 370 -4.42 -10.46 -10.73
N LEU A 371 -5.48 -9.90 -10.12
CA LEU A 371 -6.75 -9.62 -10.79
C LEU A 371 -6.58 -8.50 -11.83
N GLY A 372 -5.86 -7.42 -11.52
CA GLY A 372 -5.70 -6.24 -12.37
C GLY A 372 -6.79 -5.17 -12.17
N MET A 373 -7.67 -5.38 -11.18
CA MET A 373 -8.79 -4.53 -10.80
C MET A 373 -8.34 -3.28 -10.02
N PRO A 374 -9.08 -2.16 -10.06
CA PRO A 374 -8.76 -0.94 -9.33
C PRO A 374 -8.91 -1.11 -7.82
N SER A 375 -8.16 -0.34 -7.03
CA SER A 375 -8.20 -0.42 -5.57
C SER A 375 -7.72 0.86 -4.89
N THR A 376 -8.48 1.36 -3.92
CA THR A 376 -8.09 2.48 -3.04
C THR A 376 -7.83 1.97 -1.64
N SER A 377 -6.61 2.17 -1.12
CA SER A 377 -6.35 2.06 0.33
C SER A 377 -6.95 3.26 1.05
N VAL A 378 -7.65 2.99 2.14
CA VAL A 378 -8.44 3.93 2.95
C VAL A 378 -7.98 3.82 4.41
N PRO A 379 -7.38 4.87 4.99
CA PRO A 379 -7.10 4.91 6.43
C PRO A 379 -8.41 5.03 7.23
N LEU A 380 -8.46 4.37 8.38
CA LEU A 380 -9.62 4.36 9.29
C LEU A 380 -9.21 4.81 10.71
N GLY A 381 -8.27 5.75 10.78
CA GLY A 381 -7.65 6.22 12.02
C GLY A 381 -6.51 5.32 12.52
N LEU A 382 -6.25 5.41 13.84
CA LEU A 382 -5.15 4.72 14.52
C LEU A 382 -5.65 3.51 15.32
N GLY A 383 -4.87 2.44 15.32
CA GLY A 383 -5.05 1.28 16.20
C GLY A 383 -4.44 1.50 17.60
N SER A 384 -4.51 0.46 18.44
CA SER A 384 -4.06 0.45 19.83
C SER A 384 -2.56 0.70 20.03
N GLU A 385 -1.71 0.38 19.03
CA GLU A 385 -0.28 0.76 19.02
C GLU A 385 -0.02 2.22 18.59
N GLY A 386 -1.07 3.07 18.42
CA GLY A 386 -0.93 4.44 17.90
C GLY A 386 -0.60 4.51 16.40
N LEU A 387 -0.61 3.37 15.71
CA LEU A 387 -0.22 3.25 14.30
C LEU A 387 -1.46 3.22 13.39
N PRO A 388 -1.35 3.74 12.14
CA PRO A 388 -2.44 3.68 11.18
C PRO A 388 -2.95 2.25 10.91
N ILE A 389 -4.28 2.17 10.78
CA ILE A 389 -5.02 1.00 10.32
C ILE A 389 -5.96 1.41 9.18
N GLY A 390 -6.40 0.43 8.40
CA GLY A 390 -7.19 0.71 7.20
C GLY A 390 -7.56 -0.52 6.39
N ILE A 391 -8.33 -0.26 5.33
CA ILE A 391 -8.81 -1.27 4.40
C ILE A 391 -8.54 -0.82 2.96
N GLN A 392 -8.67 -1.71 2.00
CA GLN A 392 -8.73 -1.39 0.58
C GLN A 392 -10.15 -1.64 0.06
N VAL A 393 -10.66 -0.65 -0.67
CA VAL A 393 -11.88 -0.75 -1.47
C VAL A 393 -11.46 -1.20 -2.87
N VAL A 394 -12.01 -2.31 -3.36
CA VAL A 394 -11.73 -2.88 -4.68
C VAL A 394 -13.01 -2.85 -5.51
N ALA A 395 -12.96 -2.36 -6.75
CA ALA A 395 -14.08 -2.41 -7.69
C ALA A 395 -13.72 -3.24 -8.93
N ASN A 396 -14.67 -3.43 -9.84
CA ASN A 396 -14.40 -4.09 -11.12
C ASN A 396 -13.55 -3.21 -12.06
N TYR A 397 -13.09 -3.76 -13.17
CA TYR A 397 -12.37 -3.00 -14.20
C TYR A 397 -13.14 -1.74 -14.63
N ASP A 398 -12.41 -0.65 -14.79
CA ASP A 398 -12.88 0.67 -15.22
C ASP A 398 -13.96 1.31 -14.28
N GLN A 399 -14.22 0.71 -13.12
CA GLN A 399 -15.12 1.24 -12.08
C GLN A 399 -14.37 1.97 -10.94
N ASP A 400 -13.19 2.54 -11.22
CA ASP A 400 -12.32 3.23 -10.27
C ASP A 400 -13.06 4.33 -9.48
N ARG A 401 -14.03 5.00 -10.12
CA ARG A 401 -14.96 5.96 -9.49
C ARG A 401 -15.69 5.40 -8.27
N LEU A 402 -16.02 4.10 -8.24
CA LEU A 402 -16.64 3.44 -7.09
C LEU A 402 -15.66 3.33 -5.92
N CYS A 403 -14.40 2.95 -6.19
CA CYS A 403 -13.35 2.90 -5.18
C CYS A 403 -13.12 4.28 -4.55
N LEU A 404 -13.16 5.34 -5.37
CA LEU A 404 -12.94 6.72 -4.93
C LEU A 404 -14.13 7.28 -4.16
N ALA A 405 -15.36 7.13 -4.66
CA ALA A 405 -16.56 7.63 -3.98
C ALA A 405 -16.83 6.91 -2.64
N VAL A 406 -16.56 5.60 -2.56
CA VAL A 406 -16.64 4.87 -1.29
C VAL A 406 -15.51 5.30 -0.34
N ALA A 407 -14.28 5.52 -0.84
CA ALA A 407 -13.21 6.05 -0.01
C ALA A 407 -13.54 7.44 0.57
N GLU A 408 -14.16 8.32 -0.23
CA GLU A 408 -14.62 9.65 0.17
C GLU A 408 -15.76 9.60 1.22
N GLU A 409 -16.66 8.61 1.12
CA GLU A 409 -17.71 8.41 2.12
C GLU A 409 -17.14 7.85 3.44
N LEU A 410 -16.14 6.99 3.38
CA LEU A 410 -15.44 6.50 4.56
C LEU A 410 -14.53 7.58 5.19
N ASP A 411 -13.93 8.46 4.39
CA ASP A 411 -13.20 9.64 4.89
C ASP A 411 -14.11 10.52 5.76
N ARG A 412 -15.29 10.89 5.23
CA ARG A 412 -16.32 11.64 5.98
C ARG A 412 -16.75 10.98 7.28
N ALA A 413 -16.82 9.64 7.31
CA ALA A 413 -17.34 8.88 8.44
C ALA A 413 -16.29 8.55 9.52
N PHE A 414 -15.02 8.38 9.13
CA PHE A 414 -13.95 7.87 10.00
C PHE A 414 -12.78 8.86 10.18
N GLY A 415 -12.78 9.99 9.48
CA GLY A 415 -11.79 11.07 9.62
C GLY A 415 -10.48 10.86 8.86
N GLY A 416 -10.31 9.72 8.18
CA GLY A 416 -9.22 9.48 7.24
C GLY A 416 -7.82 9.59 7.85
N TRP A 417 -7.05 10.57 7.37
CA TRP A 417 -5.69 10.87 7.83
C TRP A 417 -5.69 11.57 9.19
N VAL A 418 -4.77 11.17 10.07
CA VAL A 418 -4.60 11.74 11.40
C VAL A 418 -3.19 12.34 11.49
N GLU A 419 -3.07 13.59 11.93
CA GLU A 419 -1.74 14.21 12.12
C GLU A 419 -0.86 13.31 13.01
N PRO A 420 0.38 12.95 12.59
CA PRO A 420 1.20 11.97 13.33
C PRO A 420 1.53 12.37 14.77
N GLN A 421 1.46 13.66 15.11
CA GLN A 421 1.66 14.19 16.46
C GLN A 421 0.53 13.80 17.42
N ASN A 422 -0.63 13.41 16.91
CA ASN A 422 -1.74 12.85 17.66
C ASN A 422 -1.61 11.31 17.87
N SER A 423 -0.50 10.71 17.40
CA SER A 423 -0.13 9.33 17.76
C SER A 423 0.23 9.27 19.25
N VAL A 424 -0.68 8.70 20.03
CA VAL A 424 -0.45 8.38 21.45
C VAL A 424 -0.42 6.87 21.60
N VAL A 425 0.77 6.31 21.82
CA VAL A 425 0.90 4.94 22.31
C VAL A 425 0.50 4.94 23.79
N PRO A 426 -0.47 4.13 24.23
CA PRO A 426 -0.78 4.03 25.65
C PRO A 426 0.45 3.53 26.41
N THR A 427 0.98 4.34 27.33
CA THR A 427 2.04 3.89 28.24
C THR A 427 1.50 2.76 29.10
N THR A 428 1.96 1.54 28.85
CA THR A 428 1.70 0.40 29.73
C THR A 428 2.39 0.64 31.07
N THR A 429 1.63 1.10 32.05
CA THR A 429 1.96 1.15 33.48
C THR A 429 2.03 -0.24 34.07
#